data_AF-A0A163DK89-F1
#
_entry.id   AF-A0A163DK89-F1
#
_cell.length_a   1.000
_cell.length_b   1.000
_cell.length_c   1.000
_cell.angle_alpha   90.00
_cell.angle_beta   90.00
_cell.angle_gamma   90.00
#
_symmetry.space_group_name_H-M   'P 1'
#
loop_
_entity.id
_entity.type
_entity.pdbx_description
1 polymer ?
#
loop_
_entity_poly.entity_id
_entity_poly.type
_entity_poly.pdbx_seq_one_letter_code
_entity_poly.pdbx_strand_id
1 'polypeptide(L)'
;MRKNVLTFQLKTQNRLTTEIFVLEKINKNLRSQLPSVTFDRWQVTTKEVCAKAYAPYKQGSIYLQMIIRCDDSLNLALRQALKGLGEN
;
A
#
# COMPACT_ATOMS: atom_id res chain seq x y z
N MET A 1 -15.97 31.86 1.99
CA MET A 1 -14.83 30.98 2.32
C MET A 1 -15.23 29.56 2.76
N ARG A 2 -16.23 29.36 3.64
CA ARG A 2 -16.61 28.02 4.16
C ARG A 2 -17.00 26.96 3.11
N LYS A 3 -17.71 27.32 2.03
CA LYS A 3 -18.08 26.38 0.95
C LYS A 3 -16.86 25.76 0.25
N ASN A 4 -15.81 26.54 0.01
CA ASN A 4 -14.59 26.06 -0.68
C ASN A 4 -13.79 25.09 0.21
N VAL A 5 -13.80 25.32 1.53
CA VAL A 5 -13.19 24.41 2.52
C VAL A 5 -13.93 23.08 2.53
N LEU A 6 -15.26 23.07 2.58
CA LEU A 6 -16.08 21.84 2.52
C LEU A 6 -15.84 21.03 1.25
N THR A 7 -15.79 21.70 0.08
CA THR A 7 -15.50 21.03 -1.19
C THR A 7 -14.10 20.41 -1.21
N PHE A 8 -13.10 21.08 -0.64
CA PHE A 8 -11.75 20.54 -0.53
C PHE A 8 -11.70 19.31 0.39
N GLN A 9 -12.33 19.37 1.55
CA GLN A 9 -12.40 18.24 2.50
C GLN A 9 -13.08 17.03 1.86
N LEU A 10 -14.22 17.21 1.16
CA LEU A 10 -14.92 16.13 0.47
C LEU A 10 -14.07 15.48 -0.64
N LYS A 11 -13.34 16.28 -1.43
CA LYS A 11 -12.42 15.76 -2.45
C LYS A 11 -11.29 14.93 -1.83
N THR A 12 -10.69 15.43 -0.75
CA THR A 12 -9.63 14.72 -0.02
C THR A 12 -10.15 13.43 0.59
N GLN A 13 -11.34 13.45 1.21
CA GLN A 13 -11.99 12.26 1.77
C GLN A 13 -12.24 11.20 0.69
N ASN A 14 -12.87 11.58 -0.43
CA ASN A 14 -13.15 10.64 -1.53
C ASN A 14 -11.87 10.03 -2.11
N ARG A 15 -10.81 10.83 -2.24
CA ARG A 15 -9.50 10.35 -2.69
C ARG A 15 -8.92 9.32 -1.73
N LEU A 16 -8.91 9.61 -0.42
CA LEU A 16 -8.41 8.68 0.60
C LEU A 16 -9.21 7.37 0.59
N THR A 17 -10.54 7.43 0.48
CA THR A 17 -11.39 6.25 0.38
C THR A 17 -11.09 5.42 -0.87
N THR A 18 -10.83 6.08 -2.00
CA THR A 18 -10.47 5.40 -3.25
C THR A 18 -9.12 4.70 -3.14
N GLU A 19 -8.13 5.37 -2.55
CA GLU A 19 -6.78 4.81 -2.35
C GLU A 19 -6.84 3.57 -1.43
N ILE A 20 -7.57 3.63 -0.30
CA ILE A 20 -7.78 2.49 0.60
C ILE A 20 -8.41 1.30 -0.14
N PHE A 21 -9.49 1.54 -0.90
CA PHE A 21 -10.18 0.48 -1.64
C PHE A 21 -9.28 -0.19 -2.69
N VAL A 22 -8.42 0.57 -3.36
CA VAL A 22 -7.46 0.03 -4.33
C VAL A 22 -6.44 -0.90 -3.64
N LEU A 23 -5.93 -0.51 -2.47
CA LEU A 23 -4.96 -1.30 -1.71
C LEU A 23 -5.56 -2.61 -1.20
N GLU A 24 -6.78 -2.56 -0.66
CA GLU A 24 -7.52 -3.77 -0.25
C GLU A 24 -7.72 -4.73 -1.42
N LYS A 25 -8.06 -4.20 -2.60
CA LYS A 25 -8.21 -5.01 -3.81
C LYS A 25 -6.90 -5.65 -4.26
N ILE A 26 -5.77 -4.94 -4.15
CA ILE A 26 -4.44 -5.49 -4.46
C ILE A 26 -4.13 -6.64 -3.50
N ASN A 27 -4.28 -6.44 -2.19
CA ASN A 27 -3.99 -7.47 -1.19
C ASN A 27 -4.89 -8.69 -1.35
N LYS A 28 -6.19 -8.50 -1.61
CA LYS A 28 -7.12 -9.59 -1.91
C LYS A 28 -6.69 -10.40 -3.14
N ASN A 29 -6.24 -9.71 -4.19
CA ASN A 29 -5.79 -10.34 -5.42
C ASN A 29 -4.46 -11.09 -5.27
N LEU A 30 -3.53 -10.57 -4.46
CA LEU A 30 -2.29 -11.28 -4.12
C LEU A 30 -2.59 -12.55 -3.31
N ARG A 31 -3.45 -12.44 -2.29
CA ARG A 31 -3.85 -13.56 -1.45
C ARG A 31 -4.53 -14.69 -2.22
N SER A 32 -5.23 -14.38 -3.32
CA SER A 32 -5.84 -15.40 -4.17
C SER A 32 -4.88 -16.07 -5.16
N GLN A 33 -3.74 -15.43 -5.47
CA GLN A 33 -2.78 -15.93 -6.47
C GLN A 33 -1.59 -16.65 -5.84
N LEU A 34 -1.29 -16.37 -4.58
CA LEU A 34 -0.13 -16.92 -3.89
C LEU A 34 -0.57 -17.99 -2.87
N PRO A 35 0.26 -19.02 -2.64
CA PRO A 35 0.09 -19.88 -1.48
C PRO A 35 0.07 -19.04 -0.19
N SER A 36 -0.81 -19.36 0.77
CA SER A 36 -0.98 -18.55 1.99
C SER A 36 0.34 -18.28 2.70
N VAL A 37 1.17 -19.32 2.88
CA VAL A 37 2.48 -19.20 3.54
C VAL A 37 3.40 -18.22 2.80
N THR A 38 3.36 -18.21 1.47
CA THR A 38 4.16 -17.27 0.64
C THR A 38 3.65 -15.85 0.81
N PHE A 39 2.33 -15.64 0.79
CA PHE A 39 1.73 -14.31 0.99
C PHE A 39 2.02 -13.77 2.40
N ASP A 40 1.87 -14.60 3.43
CA ASP A 40 2.12 -14.20 4.81
C ASP A 40 3.59 -13.84 5.02
N ARG A 41 4.51 -14.64 4.48
CA ARG A 41 5.94 -14.35 4.53
C ARG A 41 6.31 -13.09 3.75
N TRP A 42 5.68 -12.87 2.61
CA TRP A 42 5.84 -11.64 1.83
C TRP A 42 5.45 -10.41 2.67
N GLN A 43 4.27 -10.41 3.29
CA GLN A 43 3.78 -9.30 4.13
C GLN A 43 4.69 -8.97 5.31
N VAL A 44 5.30 -9.98 5.93
CA VAL A 44 6.28 -9.76 7.01
C VAL A 44 7.57 -9.16 6.44
N THR A 45 8.08 -9.75 5.36
CA THR A 45 9.37 -9.35 4.76
C THR A 45 9.32 -7.92 4.22
N THR A 46 8.25 -7.53 3.53
CA THR A 46 8.11 -6.17 2.98
C THR A 46 8.09 -5.13 4.09
N LYS A 47 7.37 -5.37 5.18
CA LYS A 47 7.33 -4.48 6.35
C LYS A 47 8.72 -4.32 6.98
N GLU A 48 9.46 -5.40 7.15
CA GLU A 48 10.82 -5.37 7.70
C GLU A 48 11.79 -4.59 6.78
N VAL A 49 11.72 -4.84 5.48
CA VAL A 49 12.53 -4.12 4.48
C VAL A 49 12.22 -2.62 4.49
N CYS A 50 10.93 -2.25 4.48
CA CYS A 50 10.51 -0.85 4.53
C CYS A 50 10.93 -0.19 5.86
N ALA A 51 10.75 -0.86 6.99
CA ALA A 51 11.17 -0.34 8.30
C ALA A 51 12.69 -0.09 8.36
N LYS A 52 13.48 -0.99 7.77
CA LYS A 52 14.93 -0.86 7.67
C LYS A 52 15.34 0.26 6.72
N ALA A 53 14.72 0.36 5.55
CA ALA A 53 15.01 1.39 4.55
C ALA A 53 14.76 2.81 5.10
N TYR A 54 13.68 2.99 5.85
CA TYR A 54 13.30 4.30 6.40
C TYR A 54 13.73 4.51 7.86
N ALA A 55 14.59 3.65 8.42
CA ALA A 55 15.12 3.82 9.77
C ALA A 55 15.70 5.22 10.08
N PRO A 56 16.37 5.92 9.13
CA PRO A 56 16.84 7.29 9.36
C PRO A 56 15.73 8.29 9.74
N TYR A 57 14.49 8.02 9.34
CA TYR A 57 13.34 8.90 9.59
C TYR A 57 12.55 8.53 10.84
N LYS A 58 12.98 7.54 11.64
CA LYS A 58 12.20 6.96 12.76
C LYS A 58 11.69 7.96 13.79
N GLN A 59 12.39 9.09 13.98
CA GLN A 59 12.01 10.15 14.92
C GLN A 59 11.04 11.18 14.31
N GLY A 60 10.83 11.15 12.99
CA GLY A 60 9.97 12.07 12.27
C GLY A 60 8.51 11.60 12.22
N SER A 61 7.58 12.55 12.18
CA SER A 61 6.15 12.28 12.04
C SER A 61 5.77 11.61 10.71
N ILE A 62 6.66 11.64 9.72
CA ILE A 62 6.46 11.01 8.41
C ILE A 62 6.82 9.52 8.38
N TYR A 63 7.54 8.99 9.38
CA TYR A 63 8.09 7.63 9.36
C TYR A 63 7.05 6.56 9.05
N LEU A 64 5.92 6.60 9.76
CA LEU A 64 4.85 5.63 9.59
C LEU A 64 4.24 5.68 8.18
N GLN A 65 4.05 6.89 7.65
CA GLN A 65 3.54 7.11 6.30
C GLN A 65 4.52 6.57 5.23
N MET A 66 5.83 6.69 5.46
CA MET A 66 6.83 6.12 4.55
C MET A 66 6.81 4.59 4.55
N ILE A 67 6.65 3.96 5.71
CA ILE A 67 6.53 2.50 5.81
C ILE A 67 5.28 2.01 5.09
N ILE A 68 4.12 2.61 5.38
CA ILE A 68 2.84 2.22 4.77
C ILE A 68 2.94 2.34 3.24
N ARG A 69 3.40 3.48 2.73
CA ARG A 69 3.49 3.72 1.30
C ARG A 69 4.49 2.80 0.59
N CYS A 70 5.56 2.41 1.28
CA CYS A 70 6.52 1.44 0.77
C CYS A 70 5.92 0.04 0.65
N ASP A 71 5.23 -0.44 1.70
CA ASP A 71 4.56 -1.74 1.67
C ASP A 71 3.50 -1.80 0.56
N ASP A 72 2.68 -0.75 0.44
CA ASP A 72 1.68 -0.61 -0.61
C ASP A 72 2.28 -0.65 -2.03
N SER A 73 3.41 0.04 -2.21
CA SER A 73 4.12 0.08 -3.50
C SER A 73 4.70 -1.29 -3.87
N LEU A 74 5.25 -2.01 -2.90
CA LEU A 74 5.75 -3.37 -3.10
C LEU A 74 4.63 -4.36 -3.42
N ASN A 75 3.48 -4.26 -2.75
CA ASN A 75 2.30 -5.08 -3.05
C ASN A 75 1.77 -4.79 -4.47
N LEU A 76 1.73 -3.53 -4.90
CA LEU A 76 1.38 -3.17 -6.27
C LEU A 76 2.37 -3.74 -7.28
N ALA A 77 3.68 -3.64 -7.02
CA ALA A 77 4.72 -4.14 -7.90
C ALA A 77 4.66 -5.67 -8.05
N LEU A 78 4.48 -6.40 -6.94
CA LEU A 78 4.30 -7.86 -6.99
C LEU A 78 3.06 -8.23 -7.80
N ARG A 79 1.94 -7.51 -7.61
CA ARG A 79 0.73 -7.77 -8.39
C ARG A 79 0.95 -7.57 -9.89
N GLN A 80 1.69 -6.53 -10.27
CA GLN A 80 2.04 -6.27 -11.68
C GLN A 80 2.94 -7.37 -12.24
N ALA A 81 3.93 -7.82 -11.47
CA ALA A 81 4.80 -8.93 -11.85
C ALA A 81 4.01 -10.24 -12.04
N LEU A 82 3.06 -10.54 -11.16
CA LEU A 82 2.22 -11.73 -11.26
C LEU A 82 1.26 -11.70 -12.45
N LYS A 83 0.74 -10.52 -12.84
CA LYS A 83 -0.05 -10.38 -14.07
C LYS A 83 0.73 -10.82 -15.31
N GLY A 84 2.00 -10.46 -15.39
CA GLY A 84 2.88 -10.85 -16.50
C GLY A 84 3.23 -12.34 -16.54
N LEU A 85 2.92 -13.10 -15.48
CA LEU A 85 3.19 -14.54 -15.39
C LEU A 85 1.96 -15.41 -15.73
N GLY A 86 0.78 -14.81 -15.94
CA GLY A 86 -0.47 -15.49 -16.27
C GLY A 86 -0.96 -15.32 -17.71
N GLU A 87 -0.17 -14.68 -18.58
CA GLU A 87 -0.49 -14.42 -20.00
C GLU A 87 0.25 -15.38 -20.97
N ASN A 88 0.55 -16.61 -20.53
CA ASN A 88 1.08 -17.69 -21.40
C ASN A 88 0.03 -18.77 -21.61
#